data_AF-G7CKJ1-F1
#
_entry.id   AF-G7CKJ1-F1
#
_cell.length_a   1.000
_cell.length_b   1.000
_cell.length_c   1.000
_cell.angle_alpha   90.00
_cell.angle_beta   90.00
_cell.angle_gamma   90.00
#
_symmetry.space_group_name_H-M   'P 1'
#
loop_
_entity.id
_entity.type
_entity.pdbx_description
1 polymer ?
#
loop_
_entity_poly.entity_id
_entity_poly.type
_entity_poly.pdbx_seq_one_letter_code
_entity_poly.pdbx_strand_id
1 'polypeptide(L)'
;MAALALVICLMVEFFWWVLGAAVLVGVVFAVRRLAPRIRGRLDDAAERRAELARRADEQHRWIIHGDDRGVYGPDGADAMRKVSPPPPAAAFLDEPPPDFPEVASVVHSWFELTELLEKKPPCWRWAAFASVLVQRRAPLQDRLRDSALGFTKPTGERLITGWEVGGFIAELLDDFILLIDGVESFMRTPAFTNMFGAPGDEGTADADGIVHTAHRLMDYHDRFLALSERCREAHAASRYIELLKDCARLTDAPLRGFQRFIDDFVARVEEMPVLLRYATGTVEVEPIVLHIDSDDALLRRIVKQINKIPNN
;
A
#
# COMPACT_ATOMS: atom_id res chain seq x y z
N MET A 1 59.56 -0.03 -44.91
CA MET A 1 59.33 1.36 -44.44
C MET A 1 57.89 1.83 -44.67
N ALA A 2 57.30 1.67 -45.86
CA ALA A 2 55.93 2.12 -46.15
C ALA A 2 54.83 1.42 -45.32
N ALA A 3 54.94 0.11 -45.07
CA ALA A 3 53.95 -0.64 -44.29
C ALA A 3 53.90 -0.21 -42.80
N LEU A 4 55.03 0.16 -42.21
CA LEU A 4 55.11 0.61 -40.82
C LEU A 4 54.43 1.97 -40.62
N ALA A 5 54.64 2.89 -41.57
CA ALA A 5 54.03 4.22 -41.53
C ALA A 5 52.50 4.17 -41.64
N LEU A 6 51.97 3.23 -42.43
CA LEU A 6 50.53 3.07 -42.62
C LEU A 6 49.85 2.52 -41.35
N VAL A 7 50.50 1.59 -40.64
CA VAL A 7 50.00 1.07 -39.35
C VAL A 7 50.01 2.15 -38.27
N ILE A 8 51.06 2.97 -38.21
CA ILE A 8 51.14 4.08 -37.23
C ILE A 8 50.06 5.13 -37.50
N CYS A 9 49.83 5.49 -38.77
CA CYS A 9 48.79 6.46 -39.14
C CYS A 9 47.39 5.95 -38.75
N LEU A 10 47.12 4.67 -39.00
CA LEU A 10 45.83 4.04 -38.68
C LEU A 10 45.61 3.91 -37.16
N MET A 11 46.67 3.68 -36.36
CA MET A 11 46.59 3.71 -34.90
C MET A 11 46.26 5.11 -34.35
N VAL A 12 46.85 6.16 -34.91
CA VAL A 12 46.61 7.55 -34.46
C VAL A 12 45.15 7.96 -34.73
N GLU A 13 44.59 7.55 -35.86
CA GLU A 13 43.21 7.87 -36.22
C GLU A 13 42.19 7.10 -35.36
N PHE A 14 42.45 5.82 -35.06
CA PHE A 14 41.56 5.01 -34.22
C PHE A 14 41.63 5.36 -32.72
N PHE A 15 42.74 5.92 -32.24
CA PHE A 15 42.90 6.26 -30.83
C PHE A 15 41.83 7.26 -30.34
N TRP A 16 41.48 8.25 -31.16
CA TRP A 16 40.46 9.24 -30.80
C TRP A 16 39.05 8.66 -30.73
N TRP A 17 38.74 7.67 -31.57
CA TRP A 17 37.47 6.94 -31.53
C TRP A 17 37.35 6.08 -30.27
N VAL A 18 38.43 5.40 -29.86
CA VAL A 18 38.46 4.60 -28.63
C VAL A 18 38.34 5.48 -27.39
N LEU A 19 39.03 6.63 -27.37
CA LEU A 19 38.95 7.58 -26.27
C LEU A 19 37.53 8.18 -26.14
N GLY A 20 36.90 8.52 -27.26
CA GLY A 20 35.51 8.99 -27.30
C GLY A 20 34.52 7.94 -26.77
N ALA A 21 34.68 6.68 -27.16
CA ALA A 21 33.84 5.58 -26.66
C ALA A 21 34.02 5.36 -25.15
N ALA A 22 35.25 5.44 -24.64
CA ALA A 22 35.53 5.29 -23.21
C ALA A 22 34.88 6.40 -22.36
N VAL A 23 34.90 7.65 -22.83
CA VAL A 23 34.23 8.78 -22.16
C VAL A 23 32.70 8.59 -22.16
N LEU A 24 32.11 8.16 -23.27
CA LEU A 24 30.67 7.91 -23.36
C LEU A 24 30.22 6.81 -22.37
N VAL A 25 30.97 5.71 -22.28
CA VAL A 25 30.72 4.64 -21.32
C VAL A 25 30.87 5.14 -19.88
N GLY A 26 31.88 5.97 -19.59
CA GLY A 26 32.07 6.60 -18.29
C GLY A 26 30.90 7.49 -17.87
N VAL A 27 30.36 8.28 -18.80
CA VAL A 27 29.19 9.14 -18.56
C VAL A 27 27.93 8.32 -18.32
N VAL A 28 27.65 7.29 -19.13
CA VAL A 28 26.49 6.40 -18.93
C VAL A 28 26.57 5.68 -17.58
N PHE A 29 27.77 5.24 -17.19
CA PHE A 29 27.98 4.59 -15.90
C PHE A 29 27.83 5.56 -14.72
N ALA A 30 28.34 6.79 -14.85
CA ALA A 30 28.16 7.85 -13.87
C ALA A 30 26.68 8.23 -13.70
N VAL A 31 25.93 8.36 -14.81
CA VAL A 31 24.49 8.63 -14.81
C VAL A 31 23.72 7.48 -14.16
N ARG A 32 24.00 6.21 -14.51
CA ARG A 32 23.36 5.05 -13.86
C ARG A 32 23.64 4.96 -12.36
N ARG A 33 24.84 5.38 -11.93
CA ARG A 33 25.24 5.35 -10.51
C ARG A 33 24.73 6.54 -9.70
N LEU A 34 24.50 7.71 -10.33
CA LEU A 34 23.96 8.91 -9.68
C LEU A 34 22.44 9.06 -9.79
N ALA A 35 21.79 8.44 -10.78
CA ALA A 35 20.33 8.44 -10.93
C ALA A 35 19.58 8.02 -9.65
N PRO A 36 19.97 6.96 -8.91
CA PRO A 36 19.31 6.61 -7.65
C PRO A 36 19.58 7.60 -6.52
N ARG A 37 20.63 8.44 -6.58
CA ARG A 37 20.90 9.48 -5.57
C ARG A 37 20.14 10.79 -5.81
N ILE A 38 19.78 11.07 -7.06
CA ILE A 38 18.98 12.26 -7.43
C ILE A 38 17.48 11.96 -7.27
N ARG A 39 17.03 10.74 -7.59
CA ARG A 39 15.65 10.29 -7.32
C ARG A 39 15.31 10.35 -5.84
N GLY A 40 16.16 9.81 -4.97
CA GLY A 40 15.92 9.86 -3.52
C GLY A 40 15.69 11.26 -2.93
N ARG A 41 16.30 12.33 -3.48
CA ARG A 41 16.04 13.70 -2.98
C ARG A 41 14.70 14.28 -3.45
N LEU A 42 14.21 13.85 -4.61
CA LEU A 42 12.89 14.21 -5.12
C LEU A 42 11.81 13.39 -4.40
N ASP A 43 12.12 12.13 -4.08
CA ASP A 43 11.24 11.21 -3.36
C ASP A 43 11.09 11.66 -1.88
N ASP A 44 12.17 12.05 -1.18
CA ASP A 44 12.08 12.62 0.19
C ASP A 44 11.23 13.92 0.24
N ALA A 45 11.19 14.68 -0.85
CA ALA A 45 10.35 15.87 -0.96
C ALA A 45 8.90 15.52 -1.29
N ALA A 46 8.67 14.44 -2.06
CA ALA A 46 7.37 13.88 -2.34
C ALA A 46 6.76 13.24 -1.07
N GLU A 47 7.54 12.48 -0.29
CA GLU A 47 7.11 11.89 0.98
C GLU A 47 6.72 12.94 2.01
N ARG A 48 7.53 13.99 2.18
CA ARG A 48 7.17 15.11 3.08
C ARG A 48 5.91 15.83 2.63
N ARG A 49 5.70 15.98 1.32
CA ARG A 49 4.45 16.56 0.77
C ARG A 49 3.27 15.62 0.96
N ALA A 50 3.46 14.31 0.81
CA ALA A 50 2.43 13.30 1.02
C ALA A 50 2.04 13.21 2.51
N GLU A 51 3.00 13.33 3.43
CA GLU A 51 2.70 13.37 4.85
C GLU A 51 2.04 14.70 5.27
N LEU A 52 2.46 15.82 4.67
CA LEU A 52 1.76 17.10 4.87
C LEU A 52 0.34 17.07 4.29
N ALA A 53 0.14 16.45 3.14
CA ALA A 53 -1.17 16.22 2.55
C ALA A 53 -2.01 15.36 3.50
N ARG A 54 -1.52 14.18 3.90
CA ARG A 54 -2.21 13.30 4.86
C ARG A 54 -2.61 14.02 6.16
N ARG A 55 -1.73 14.86 6.72
CA ARG A 55 -2.06 15.67 7.92
C ARG A 55 -3.11 16.74 7.63
N ALA A 56 -3.06 17.35 6.44
CA ALA A 56 -4.08 18.29 6.01
C ALA A 56 -5.42 17.58 5.77
N ASP A 57 -5.41 16.35 5.24
CA ASP A 57 -6.59 15.52 5.01
C ASP A 57 -7.19 15.04 6.35
N GLU A 58 -6.36 14.63 7.31
CA GLU A 58 -6.79 14.35 8.69
C GLU A 58 -7.43 15.59 9.35
N GLN A 59 -6.82 16.77 9.20
CA GLN A 59 -7.38 18.03 9.69
C GLN A 59 -8.68 18.37 8.98
N HIS A 60 -8.76 18.19 7.66
CA HIS A 60 -9.96 18.43 6.88
C HIS A 60 -11.09 17.49 7.29
N ARG A 61 -10.78 16.21 7.56
CA ARG A 61 -11.71 15.21 8.08
C ARG A 61 -12.27 15.63 9.44
N TRP A 62 -11.43 16.17 10.33
CA TRP A 62 -11.90 16.75 11.59
C TRP A 62 -12.87 17.92 11.37
N ILE A 63 -12.59 18.83 10.44
CA ILE A 63 -13.51 19.93 10.09
C ILE A 63 -14.87 19.38 9.62
N ILE A 64 -14.86 18.38 8.74
CA ILE A 64 -16.09 17.75 8.22
C ILE A 64 -16.91 17.11 9.34
N HIS A 65 -16.26 16.48 10.33
CA HIS A 65 -16.93 15.88 11.48
C HIS A 65 -17.39 16.90 12.54
N GLY A 66 -17.23 18.21 12.30
CA GLY A 66 -17.53 19.23 13.29
C GLY A 66 -16.60 19.17 14.51
N ASP A 67 -15.42 18.55 14.36
CA ASP A 67 -14.38 18.56 15.38
C ASP A 67 -13.53 19.83 15.21
N ASP A 68 -13.64 20.72 16.21
CA ASP A 68 -12.95 22.01 16.27
C ASP A 68 -11.41 21.89 16.16
N ARG A 69 -10.84 20.70 16.34
CA ARG A 69 -9.41 20.41 16.11
C ARG A 69 -8.97 20.69 14.69
N GLY A 70 -9.87 20.56 13.72
CA GLY A 70 -9.56 20.83 12.32
C GLY A 70 -9.28 22.30 12.03
N VAL A 71 -9.87 23.22 12.79
CA VAL A 71 -9.71 24.68 12.60
C VAL A 71 -8.61 25.26 13.49
N TYR A 72 -8.48 24.75 14.73
CA TYR A 72 -7.62 25.36 15.75
C TYR A 72 -6.46 24.49 16.23
N GLY A 73 -6.36 23.23 15.76
CA GLY A 73 -5.47 22.23 16.33
C GLY A 73 -5.96 21.71 17.70
N PRO A 74 -5.31 20.68 18.28
CA PRO A 74 -5.74 20.06 19.53
C PRO A 74 -5.79 21.04 20.71
N ASP A 75 -4.76 21.86 20.89
CA ASP A 75 -4.68 22.83 21.98
C ASP A 75 -5.68 23.99 21.79
N GLY A 76 -5.91 24.41 20.55
CA GLY A 76 -6.86 25.47 20.22
C GLY A 76 -8.32 25.01 20.29
N ALA A 77 -8.61 23.75 19.97
CA ALA A 77 -9.93 23.14 20.14
C ALA A 77 -10.33 23.03 21.61
N ASP A 78 -9.37 22.72 22.50
CA ASP A 78 -9.61 22.73 23.95
C ASP A 78 -9.84 24.13 24.51
N ALA A 79 -9.23 25.15 23.91
CA ALA A 79 -9.51 26.55 24.24
C ALA A 79 -10.92 26.96 23.75
N MET A 80 -11.30 26.60 22.53
CA MET A 80 -12.60 26.94 21.95
C MET A 80 -13.77 26.25 22.64
N ARG A 81 -13.62 24.98 23.05
CA ARG A 81 -14.64 24.27 23.84
C ARG A 81 -14.96 24.93 25.18
N LYS A 82 -14.03 25.71 25.75
CA LYS A 82 -14.27 26.51 26.96
C LYS A 82 -15.03 27.80 26.70
N VAL A 83 -15.00 28.31 25.48
CA VAL A 83 -15.61 29.59 25.06
C VAL A 83 -16.99 29.36 24.44
N SER A 84 -17.15 28.31 23.63
CA SER A 84 -18.40 27.87 23.02
C SER A 84 -18.52 26.36 23.16
N PRO A 85 -19.33 25.84 24.09
CA PRO A 85 -19.57 24.40 24.16
C PRO A 85 -20.29 23.94 22.88
N PRO A 86 -19.92 22.77 22.31
CA PRO A 86 -20.52 22.26 21.08
C PRO A 86 -22.03 22.06 21.28
N PRO A 87 -22.84 22.22 20.20
CA PRO A 87 -24.26 21.90 20.28
C PRO A 87 -24.43 20.44 20.75
N PRO A 88 -25.48 20.13 21.52
CA PRO A 88 -25.69 18.79 22.02
C PRO A 88 -25.73 17.80 20.85
N ALA A 89 -25.13 16.61 21.04
CA ALA A 89 -25.06 15.52 20.06
C ALA A 89 -26.41 15.17 19.39
N ALA A 90 -27.53 15.58 19.98
CA ALA A 90 -28.86 15.56 19.41
C ALA A 90 -29.00 16.30 18.05
N ALA A 91 -28.17 17.30 17.75
CA ALA A 91 -28.24 18.02 16.47
C ALA A 91 -27.74 17.18 15.25
N PHE A 92 -27.00 16.09 15.50
CA PHE A 92 -26.60 15.12 14.48
C PHE A 92 -27.52 13.88 14.44
N LEU A 93 -28.56 13.89 15.28
CA LEU A 93 -29.58 12.84 15.41
C LEU A 93 -30.94 13.30 14.87
N ASP A 94 -30.97 14.24 13.92
CA ASP A 94 -32.19 14.39 13.13
C ASP A 94 -32.41 13.07 12.38
N GLU A 95 -33.47 12.35 12.76
CA GLU A 95 -33.92 11.16 12.04
C GLU A 95 -33.98 11.51 10.56
N PRO A 96 -33.48 10.62 9.67
CA PRO A 96 -33.57 10.87 8.24
C PRO A 96 -35.03 11.18 7.89
N PRO A 97 -35.29 12.09 6.92
CA PRO A 97 -36.64 12.33 6.43
C PRO A 97 -37.33 10.98 6.15
N PRO A 98 -38.63 10.84 6.44
CA PRO A 98 -39.34 9.57 6.29
C PRO A 98 -39.25 8.93 4.90
N ASP A 99 -38.93 9.73 3.87
CA ASP A 99 -38.76 9.29 2.48
C ASP A 99 -37.29 9.13 2.05
N PHE A 100 -36.32 9.19 2.97
CA PHE A 100 -34.90 9.02 2.62
C PHE A 100 -34.61 7.54 2.31
N PRO A 101 -34.03 7.22 1.14
CA PRO A 101 -33.78 5.84 0.77
C PRO A 101 -32.79 5.18 1.73
N GLU A 102 -33.02 3.91 2.04
CA GLU A 102 -32.08 3.11 2.81
C GLU A 102 -30.77 2.95 2.01
N VAL A 103 -29.68 3.51 2.55
CA VAL A 103 -28.35 3.48 1.93
C VAL A 103 -27.66 2.18 2.28
N ALA A 104 -26.93 1.61 1.33
CA ALA A 104 -26.14 0.40 1.53
C ALA A 104 -25.14 0.55 2.68
N SER A 105 -25.03 -0.48 3.51
CA SER A 105 -24.05 -0.55 4.61
C SER A 105 -23.18 -1.80 4.45
N VAL A 106 -22.04 -1.81 5.15
CA VAL A 106 -21.14 -2.98 5.16
C VAL A 106 -21.81 -4.14 5.89
N VAL A 107 -21.83 -5.31 5.25
CA VAL A 107 -22.43 -6.53 5.80
C VAL A 107 -21.37 -7.59 6.10
N HIS A 108 -21.62 -8.39 7.12
CA HIS A 108 -20.61 -9.29 7.69
C HIS A 108 -20.85 -10.77 7.39
N SER A 109 -21.95 -11.09 6.70
CA SER A 109 -22.26 -12.45 6.28
C SER A 109 -22.48 -12.56 4.78
N TRP A 110 -22.28 -13.78 4.25
CA TRP A 110 -22.55 -14.09 2.84
C TRP A 110 -24.05 -13.95 2.48
N PHE A 111 -24.93 -14.26 3.43
CA PHE A 111 -26.37 -14.15 3.22
C PHE A 111 -26.80 -12.69 3.04
N GLU A 112 -26.36 -11.80 3.94
CA GLU A 112 -26.62 -10.37 3.82
C GLU A 112 -25.95 -9.75 2.58
N LEU A 113 -24.77 -10.24 2.19
CA LEU A 113 -24.12 -9.81 0.95
C LEU A 113 -24.95 -10.19 -0.28
N THR A 114 -25.53 -11.39 -0.29
CA THR A 114 -26.44 -11.81 -1.37
C THR A 114 -27.65 -10.89 -1.46
N GLU A 115 -28.28 -10.60 -0.32
CA GLU A 115 -29.41 -9.67 -0.23
C GLU A 115 -29.04 -8.24 -0.69
N LEU A 116 -27.87 -7.75 -0.31
CA LEU A 116 -27.34 -6.46 -0.74
C LEU A 116 -27.19 -6.39 -2.28
N LEU A 117 -26.67 -7.46 -2.88
CA LEU A 117 -26.45 -7.56 -4.34
C LEU A 117 -27.75 -7.73 -5.12
N GLU A 118 -28.78 -8.30 -4.51
CA GLU A 118 -30.12 -8.41 -5.09
C GLU A 118 -30.87 -7.07 -5.04
N LYS A 119 -30.88 -6.40 -3.87
CA LYS A 119 -31.63 -5.15 -3.65
C LYS A 119 -30.98 -3.94 -4.30
N LYS A 120 -29.64 -3.90 -4.36
CA LYS A 120 -28.82 -2.79 -4.87
C LYS A 120 -29.29 -1.39 -4.39
N PRO A 121 -29.38 -1.16 -3.07
CA PRO A 121 -29.67 0.17 -2.54
C PRO A 121 -28.61 1.20 -2.97
N PRO A 122 -28.85 2.52 -2.82
CA PRO A 122 -27.84 3.54 -3.09
C PRO A 122 -26.50 3.22 -2.42
N CYS A 123 -25.39 3.39 -3.16
CA CYS A 123 -24.02 3.08 -2.76
C CYS A 123 -23.68 1.58 -2.61
N TRP A 124 -24.54 0.67 -3.10
CA TRP A 124 -24.34 -0.78 -2.95
C TRP A 124 -22.98 -1.27 -3.49
N ARG A 125 -22.47 -0.69 -4.57
CA ARG A 125 -21.20 -1.11 -5.20
C ARG A 125 -20.01 -0.99 -4.24
N TRP A 126 -20.01 0.05 -3.42
CA TRP A 126 -18.94 0.31 -2.44
C TRP A 126 -19.13 -0.55 -1.20
N ALA A 127 -20.37 -0.65 -0.72
CA ALA A 127 -20.73 -1.52 0.40
C ALA A 127 -20.42 -2.99 0.10
N ALA A 128 -20.73 -3.49 -1.09
CA ALA A 128 -20.45 -4.85 -1.51
C ALA A 128 -18.94 -5.14 -1.54
N PHE A 129 -18.15 -4.23 -2.12
CA PHE A 129 -16.69 -4.34 -2.12
C PHE A 129 -16.14 -4.40 -0.69
N ALA A 130 -16.50 -3.43 0.16
CA ALA A 130 -16.08 -3.37 1.56
C ALA A 130 -16.48 -4.63 2.35
N SER A 131 -17.70 -5.13 2.12
CA SER A 131 -18.23 -6.33 2.76
C SER A 131 -17.37 -7.56 2.46
N VAL A 132 -16.99 -7.76 1.19
CA VAL A 132 -16.08 -8.86 0.82
C VAL A 132 -14.72 -8.72 1.50
N LEU A 133 -14.14 -7.51 1.55
CA LEU A 133 -12.85 -7.27 2.22
C LEU A 133 -12.92 -7.62 3.72
N VAL A 134 -13.97 -7.17 4.41
CA VAL A 134 -14.16 -7.43 5.85
C VAL A 134 -14.38 -8.92 6.11
N GLN A 135 -15.25 -9.56 5.33
CA GLN A 135 -15.55 -11.00 5.45
C GLN A 135 -14.30 -11.85 5.19
N ARG A 136 -13.48 -11.51 4.19
CA ARG A 136 -12.22 -12.20 3.90
C ARG A 136 -11.13 -11.92 4.94
N ARG A 137 -11.14 -10.75 5.57
CA ARG A 137 -10.19 -10.40 6.64
C ARG A 137 -10.51 -11.11 7.95
N ALA A 138 -11.79 -11.31 8.27
CA ALA A 138 -12.24 -11.93 9.53
C ALA A 138 -11.50 -13.23 9.91
N PRO A 139 -11.40 -14.26 9.04
CA PRO A 139 -10.68 -15.50 9.38
C PRO A 139 -9.14 -15.32 9.49
N LEU A 140 -8.59 -14.21 8.99
CA LEU A 140 -7.15 -13.92 9.07
C LEU A 140 -6.76 -13.15 10.34
N GLN A 141 -7.73 -12.66 11.13
CA GLN A 141 -7.48 -11.74 12.24
C GLN A 141 -6.53 -12.30 13.30
N ASP A 142 -6.67 -13.56 13.67
CA ASP A 142 -5.80 -14.16 14.70
C ASP A 142 -4.35 -14.28 14.21
N ARG A 143 -4.16 -14.70 12.95
CA ARG A 143 -2.84 -14.74 12.30
C ARG A 143 -2.23 -13.35 12.14
N LEU A 144 -3.03 -12.36 11.78
CA LEU A 144 -2.60 -10.96 11.68
C LEU A 144 -2.15 -10.40 13.04
N ARG A 145 -2.87 -10.73 14.12
CA ARG A 145 -2.50 -10.37 15.50
C ARG A 145 -1.19 -11.05 15.92
N ASP A 146 -1.05 -12.34 15.64
CA ASP A 146 0.18 -13.08 15.93
C ASP A 146 1.38 -12.44 15.21
N SER A 147 1.22 -12.13 13.92
CA SER A 147 2.26 -11.45 13.14
C SER A 147 2.59 -10.07 13.72
N ALA A 148 1.59 -9.27 14.08
CA ALA A 148 1.80 -7.95 14.69
C ALA A 148 2.50 -8.01 16.06
N LEU A 149 2.25 -9.06 16.85
CA LEU A 149 2.93 -9.34 18.12
C LEU A 149 4.34 -9.91 17.92
N GLY A 150 4.70 -10.26 16.68
CA GLY A 150 5.92 -10.98 16.36
C GLY A 150 5.94 -12.41 16.88
N PHE A 151 4.76 -12.97 17.20
CA PHE A 151 4.62 -14.36 17.59
C PHE A 151 4.76 -15.27 16.38
N THR A 152 5.44 -16.40 16.56
CA THR A 152 5.61 -17.43 15.53
C THR A 152 5.66 -18.80 16.19
N LYS A 153 5.08 -19.80 15.54
CA LYS A 153 5.23 -21.19 15.98
C LYS A 153 6.64 -21.65 15.60
N PRO A 154 7.38 -22.33 16.50
CA PRO A 154 8.71 -22.83 16.22
C PRO A 154 8.64 -24.08 15.33
N THR A 155 8.18 -23.91 14.08
CA THR A 155 8.00 -24.98 13.09
C THR A 155 8.93 -24.83 11.89
N GLY A 156 9.64 -23.71 11.75
CA GLY A 156 10.48 -23.46 10.58
C GLY A 156 11.84 -24.14 10.62
N GLU A 157 12.40 -24.32 9.43
CA GLU A 157 13.70 -24.92 9.20
C GLU A 157 14.83 -24.04 9.78
N ARG A 158 15.86 -24.70 10.31
CA ARG A 158 17.03 -24.01 10.86
C ARG A 158 18.08 -23.82 9.76
N LEU A 159 18.32 -22.56 9.39
CA LEU A 159 19.35 -22.11 8.46
C LEU A 159 20.70 -22.03 9.19
N ILE A 160 21.63 -22.93 8.84
CA ILE A 160 22.92 -23.11 9.54
C ILE A 160 24.02 -22.32 8.83
N THR A 161 24.03 -22.36 7.50
CA THR A 161 25.10 -21.80 6.68
C THR A 161 24.75 -20.41 6.14
N GLY A 162 25.78 -19.66 5.74
CA GLY A 162 25.56 -18.37 5.09
C GLY A 162 24.81 -18.51 3.77
N TRP A 163 25.16 -19.52 2.97
CA TRP A 163 24.50 -19.82 1.70
C TRP A 163 23.00 -20.11 1.87
N GLU A 164 22.62 -20.94 2.84
CA GLU A 164 21.21 -21.22 3.15
C GLU A 164 20.44 -19.94 3.51
N VAL A 165 21.03 -19.08 4.35
CA VAL A 165 20.44 -17.79 4.72
C VAL A 165 20.33 -16.86 3.50
N GLY A 166 21.38 -16.78 2.68
CA GLY A 166 21.39 -15.96 1.47
C GLY A 166 20.34 -16.40 0.46
N GLY A 167 20.24 -17.70 0.21
CA GLY A 167 19.25 -18.29 -0.69
C GLY A 167 17.81 -18.07 -0.20
N PHE A 168 17.55 -18.34 1.08
CA PHE A 168 16.24 -18.11 1.69
C PHE A 168 15.79 -16.65 1.55
N ILE A 169 16.68 -15.69 1.85
CA ILE A 169 16.34 -14.28 1.78
C ILE A 169 16.16 -13.82 0.33
N ALA A 170 16.98 -14.31 -0.60
CA ALA A 170 16.82 -13.99 -2.02
C ALA A 170 15.43 -14.44 -2.52
N GLU A 171 15.03 -15.68 -2.22
CA GLU A 171 13.70 -16.20 -2.56
C GLU A 171 12.57 -15.41 -1.89
N LEU A 172 12.75 -15.05 -0.61
CA LEU A 172 11.79 -14.20 0.12
C LEU A 172 11.61 -12.83 -0.55
N LEU A 173 12.70 -12.19 -0.96
CA LEU A 173 12.66 -10.88 -1.60
C LEU A 173 12.07 -10.96 -3.02
N ASP A 174 12.41 -11.99 -3.78
CA ASP A 174 11.83 -12.22 -5.11
C ASP A 174 10.31 -12.44 -5.00
N ASP A 175 9.85 -13.28 -4.09
CA ASP A 175 8.42 -13.48 -3.82
C ASP A 175 7.73 -12.18 -3.39
N PHE A 176 8.38 -11.39 -2.52
CA PHE A 176 7.86 -10.10 -2.07
C PHE A 176 7.67 -9.12 -3.23
N ILE A 177 8.68 -8.97 -4.09
CA ILE A 177 8.64 -8.08 -5.26
C ILE A 177 7.55 -8.53 -6.23
N LEU A 178 7.47 -9.83 -6.53
CA LEU A 178 6.44 -10.39 -7.41
C LEU A 178 5.02 -10.15 -6.87
N LEU A 179 4.82 -10.20 -5.56
CA LEU A 179 3.52 -9.89 -4.96
C LEU A 179 3.17 -8.40 -5.07
N ILE A 180 4.13 -7.50 -4.83
CA ILE A 180 3.93 -6.05 -4.97
C ILE A 180 3.57 -5.70 -6.42
N ASP A 181 4.38 -6.15 -7.38
CA ASP A 181 4.13 -5.93 -8.80
C ASP A 181 2.78 -6.54 -9.23
N GLY A 182 2.45 -7.72 -8.69
CA GLY A 182 1.18 -8.39 -8.93
C GLY A 182 -0.02 -7.57 -8.48
N VAL A 183 0.02 -7.02 -7.26
CA VAL A 183 -1.05 -6.14 -6.74
C VAL A 183 -1.16 -4.86 -7.57
N GLU A 184 -0.05 -4.19 -7.85
CA GLU A 184 -0.04 -2.95 -8.61
C GLU A 184 -0.59 -3.15 -10.03
N SER A 185 -0.13 -4.21 -10.71
CA SER A 185 -0.62 -4.59 -12.03
C SER A 185 -2.11 -4.90 -11.99
N PHE A 186 -2.55 -5.70 -11.02
CA PHE A 186 -3.94 -6.09 -10.84
C PHE A 186 -4.87 -4.88 -10.64
N MET A 187 -4.50 -3.95 -9.76
CA MET A 187 -5.30 -2.74 -9.49
C MET A 187 -5.41 -1.79 -10.68
N ARG A 188 -4.47 -1.87 -11.64
CA ARG A 188 -4.48 -1.10 -12.89
C ARG A 188 -5.22 -1.81 -14.03
N THR A 189 -5.73 -3.01 -13.81
CA THR A 189 -6.47 -3.73 -14.85
C THR A 189 -7.80 -3.04 -15.16
N PRO A 190 -8.26 -3.07 -16.44
CA PRO A 190 -9.59 -2.58 -16.78
C PRO A 190 -10.72 -3.27 -16.01
N ALA A 191 -10.53 -4.54 -15.66
CA ALA A 191 -11.48 -5.28 -14.83
C ALA A 191 -11.64 -4.62 -13.45
N PHE A 192 -10.54 -4.23 -12.81
CA PHE A 192 -10.58 -3.54 -11.51
C PHE A 192 -11.14 -2.12 -11.63
N THR A 193 -10.70 -1.35 -12.64
CA THR A 193 -11.11 0.07 -12.73
C THR A 193 -12.55 0.26 -13.16
N ASN A 194 -13.09 -0.68 -13.95
CA ASN A 194 -14.41 -0.51 -14.56
C ASN A 194 -15.53 -1.23 -13.80
N MET A 195 -15.21 -2.13 -12.86
CA MET A 195 -16.24 -2.90 -12.13
C MET A 195 -17.22 -2.03 -11.36
N PHE A 196 -16.79 -0.84 -10.92
CA PHE A 196 -17.62 0.11 -10.18
C PHE A 196 -18.61 0.89 -11.06
N GLY A 197 -18.62 0.65 -12.37
CA GLY A 197 -19.51 1.34 -13.31
C GLY A 197 -19.03 2.76 -13.64
N ALA A 198 -19.82 3.44 -14.47
CA ALA A 198 -19.57 4.81 -14.86
C ALA A 198 -19.75 5.79 -13.66
N PRO A 199 -18.97 6.89 -13.61
CA PRO A 199 -19.16 7.91 -12.58
C PRO A 199 -20.61 8.43 -12.57
N GLY A 200 -21.27 8.34 -11.42
CA GLY A 200 -22.66 8.79 -11.24
C GLY A 200 -23.74 7.81 -11.71
N ASP A 201 -23.38 6.66 -12.28
CA ASP A 201 -24.34 5.63 -12.68
C ASP A 201 -23.97 4.26 -12.11
N GLU A 202 -24.51 3.99 -10.92
CA GLU A 202 -24.31 2.71 -10.21
C GLU A 202 -25.03 1.53 -10.88
N GLY A 203 -25.95 1.79 -11.82
CA GLY A 203 -26.66 0.76 -12.57
C GLY A 203 -25.78 0.02 -13.56
N THR A 204 -24.66 0.63 -13.96
CA THR A 204 -23.66 0.03 -14.86
C THR A 204 -22.59 -0.79 -14.14
N ALA A 205 -22.61 -0.82 -12.80
CA ALA A 205 -21.62 -1.55 -12.03
C ALA A 205 -21.83 -3.07 -12.12
N ASP A 206 -20.73 -3.80 -12.25
CA ASP A 206 -20.71 -5.26 -12.37
C ASP A 206 -20.62 -5.89 -10.98
N ALA A 207 -21.74 -6.43 -10.49
CA ALA A 207 -21.82 -7.06 -9.17
C ALA A 207 -20.86 -8.24 -9.03
N ASP A 208 -20.84 -9.13 -10.02
CA ASP A 208 -19.96 -10.30 -10.03
C ASP A 208 -18.50 -9.88 -10.14
N GLY A 209 -18.22 -8.88 -10.98
CA GLY A 209 -16.90 -8.26 -11.12
C GLY A 209 -16.39 -7.67 -9.81
N ILE A 210 -17.22 -6.92 -9.07
CA ILE A 210 -16.88 -6.34 -7.76
C ILE A 210 -16.51 -7.45 -6.77
N VAL A 211 -17.37 -8.45 -6.62
CA VAL A 211 -17.16 -9.56 -5.68
C VAL A 211 -15.90 -10.35 -6.05
N HIS A 212 -15.75 -10.71 -7.33
CA HIS A 212 -14.60 -11.46 -7.82
C HIS A 212 -13.29 -10.71 -7.57
N THR A 213 -13.25 -9.42 -7.92
CA THR A 213 -12.05 -8.60 -7.82
C THR A 213 -11.68 -8.33 -6.36
N ALA A 214 -12.67 -8.14 -5.48
CA ALA A 214 -12.44 -8.03 -4.04
C ALA A 214 -11.84 -9.33 -3.46
N HIS A 215 -12.33 -10.51 -3.88
CA HIS A 215 -11.72 -11.78 -3.51
C HIS A 215 -10.26 -11.88 -3.97
N ARG A 216 -9.97 -11.52 -5.22
CA ARG A 216 -8.62 -11.53 -5.77
C ARG A 216 -7.67 -10.57 -5.07
N LEU A 217 -8.15 -9.38 -4.69
CA LEU A 217 -7.37 -8.45 -3.87
C LEU A 217 -7.02 -9.06 -2.51
N MET A 218 -7.98 -9.75 -1.88
CA MET A 218 -7.78 -10.41 -0.60
C MET A 218 -6.90 -11.66 -0.68
N ASP A 219 -6.82 -12.33 -1.83
CA ASP A 219 -5.85 -13.40 -2.08
C ASP A 219 -4.41 -12.87 -1.95
N TYR A 220 -4.14 -11.63 -2.40
CA TYR A 220 -2.83 -11.01 -2.19
C TYR A 220 -2.55 -10.72 -0.72
N HIS A 221 -3.55 -10.24 0.03
CA HIS A 221 -3.40 -10.01 1.47
C HIS A 221 -3.02 -11.29 2.23
N ASP A 222 -3.68 -12.41 1.94
CA ASP A 222 -3.33 -13.71 2.54
C ASP A 222 -1.93 -14.19 2.11
N ARG A 223 -1.53 -13.98 0.85
CA ARG A 223 -0.18 -14.32 0.38
C ARG A 223 0.92 -13.48 1.05
N PHE A 224 0.69 -12.18 1.28
CA PHE A 224 1.61 -11.36 2.07
C PHE A 224 1.71 -11.85 3.51
N LEU A 225 0.59 -12.29 4.10
CA LEU A 225 0.58 -12.81 5.46
C LEU A 225 1.38 -14.10 5.55
N ALA A 226 1.17 -15.03 4.61
CA ALA A 226 1.96 -16.25 4.51
C ALA A 226 3.46 -15.97 4.33
N LEU A 227 3.82 -14.93 3.56
CA LEU A 227 5.21 -14.53 3.36
C LEU A 227 5.84 -13.96 4.65
N SER A 228 5.10 -13.14 5.39
CA SER A 228 5.52 -12.62 6.71
C SER A 228 5.69 -13.77 7.72
N GLU A 229 4.74 -14.72 7.78
CA GLU A 229 4.83 -15.91 8.62
C GLU A 229 6.06 -16.76 8.28
N ARG A 230 6.29 -17.05 6.98
CA ARG A 230 7.47 -17.79 6.51
C ARG A 230 8.78 -17.12 6.94
N CYS A 231 8.85 -15.79 6.86
CA CYS A 231 10.02 -15.04 7.31
C CYS A 231 10.27 -15.17 8.81
N ARG A 232 9.20 -15.17 9.63
CA ARG A 232 9.29 -15.26 11.10
C ARG A 232 9.58 -16.68 11.59
N GLU A 233 9.08 -17.68 10.89
CA GLU A 233 9.33 -19.09 11.21
C GLU A 233 10.79 -19.50 10.93
N ALA A 234 11.52 -18.77 10.08
CA ALA A 234 12.92 -19.04 9.78
C ALA A 234 13.81 -18.83 11.01
N HIS A 235 14.63 -19.84 11.33
CA HIS A 235 15.60 -19.77 12.43
C HIS A 235 17.01 -19.79 11.86
N ALA A 236 17.84 -18.80 12.18
CA ALA A 236 19.24 -18.78 11.72
C ALA A 236 20.24 -18.76 12.87
N ALA A 237 21.51 -19.02 12.55
CA ALA A 237 22.62 -18.77 13.47
C ALA A 237 22.58 -17.32 13.99
N SER A 238 23.02 -17.10 15.24
CA SER A 238 22.88 -15.82 15.96
C SER A 238 23.38 -14.59 15.19
N ARG A 239 24.41 -14.77 14.35
CA ARG A 239 24.98 -13.73 13.48
C ARG A 239 24.02 -13.20 12.41
N TYR A 240 22.95 -13.91 12.08
CA TYR A 240 21.97 -13.54 11.05
C TYR A 240 20.60 -13.12 11.63
N ILE A 241 20.43 -13.12 12.96
CA ILE A 241 19.15 -12.79 13.60
C ILE A 241 18.65 -11.39 13.20
N GLU A 242 19.54 -10.39 13.19
CA GLU A 242 19.15 -9.02 12.83
C GLU A 242 18.73 -8.90 11.37
N LEU A 243 19.33 -9.70 10.49
CA LEU A 243 18.95 -9.75 9.07
C LEU A 243 17.54 -10.33 8.90
N LEU A 244 17.22 -11.43 9.60
CA LEU A 244 15.87 -12.00 9.57
C LEU A 244 14.82 -11.06 10.18
N LYS A 245 15.15 -10.35 11.26
CA LYS A 245 14.28 -9.31 11.84
C LYS A 245 13.99 -8.19 10.84
N ASP A 246 14.99 -7.79 10.06
CA ASP A 246 14.83 -6.77 9.03
C ASP A 246 13.90 -7.25 7.92
N CYS A 247 14.07 -8.49 7.46
CA CYS A 247 13.17 -9.12 6.48
C CYS A 247 11.73 -9.26 7.00
N ALA A 248 11.54 -9.59 8.29
CA ALA A 248 10.22 -9.66 8.90
C ALA A 248 9.54 -8.27 8.92
N ARG A 249 10.29 -7.23 9.27
CA ARG A 249 9.77 -5.84 9.24
C ARG A 249 9.38 -5.39 7.84
N LEU A 250 10.15 -5.78 6.82
CA LEU A 250 9.87 -5.48 5.43
C LEU A 250 8.56 -6.14 4.98
N THR A 251 8.40 -7.44 5.29
CA THR A 251 7.21 -8.23 4.91
C THR A 251 5.94 -7.82 5.65
N ASP A 252 6.04 -7.08 6.77
CA ASP A 252 4.89 -6.52 7.47
C ASP A 252 4.31 -5.24 6.82
N ALA A 253 5.08 -4.54 6.01
CA ALA A 253 4.65 -3.25 5.46
C ALA A 253 3.37 -3.35 4.61
N PRO A 254 3.22 -4.33 3.70
CA PRO A 254 1.98 -4.55 2.98
C PRO A 254 0.81 -4.88 3.91
N LEU A 255 1.01 -5.69 4.95
CA LEU A 255 -0.06 -6.06 5.89
C LEU A 255 -0.66 -4.83 6.57
N ARG A 256 0.18 -3.90 7.03
CA ARG A 256 -0.29 -2.62 7.58
C ARG A 256 -0.99 -1.75 6.53
N GLY A 257 -0.52 -1.77 5.29
CA GLY A 257 -1.16 -1.09 4.17
C GLY A 257 -2.57 -1.60 3.91
N PHE A 258 -2.75 -2.92 3.81
CA PHE A 258 -4.06 -3.57 3.65
C PHE A 258 -4.99 -3.31 4.84
N GLN A 259 -4.48 -3.36 6.07
CA GLN A 259 -5.29 -3.07 7.26
C GLN A 259 -5.86 -1.64 7.21
N ARG A 260 -5.00 -0.64 7.00
CA ARG A 260 -5.41 0.77 6.85
C ARG A 260 -6.39 0.94 5.71
N PHE A 261 -6.07 0.40 4.53
CA PHE A 261 -6.95 0.47 3.36
C PHE A 261 -8.34 -0.07 3.64
N ILE A 262 -8.46 -1.25 4.27
CA ILE A 262 -9.76 -1.85 4.59
C ILE A 262 -10.52 -0.99 5.61
N ASP A 263 -9.84 -0.52 6.65
CA ASP A 263 -10.48 0.30 7.69
C ASP A 263 -10.95 1.66 7.14
N ASP A 264 -10.12 2.32 6.32
CA ASP A 264 -10.47 3.57 5.65
C ASP A 264 -11.63 3.39 4.67
N PHE A 265 -11.67 2.26 3.95
CA PHE A 265 -12.75 1.95 3.02
C PHE A 265 -14.08 1.70 3.74
N VAL A 266 -14.06 0.94 4.85
CA VAL A 266 -15.24 0.69 5.68
C VAL A 266 -15.76 2.01 6.26
N ALA A 267 -14.88 2.80 6.88
CA ALA A 267 -15.25 4.10 7.44
C ALA A 267 -15.88 5.01 6.39
N ARG A 268 -15.34 5.03 5.16
CA ARG A 268 -15.92 5.82 4.07
C ARG A 268 -17.32 5.35 3.67
N VAL A 269 -17.56 4.04 3.61
CA VAL A 269 -18.91 3.52 3.31
C VAL A 269 -19.88 3.88 4.44
N GLU A 270 -19.44 3.80 5.70
CA GLU A 270 -20.24 4.21 6.86
C GLU A 270 -20.56 5.72 6.88
N GLU A 271 -19.71 6.57 6.28
CA GLU A 271 -19.95 8.00 6.11
C GLU A 271 -20.98 8.33 5.01
N MET A 272 -21.20 7.44 4.03
CA MET A 272 -22.04 7.71 2.85
C MET A 272 -23.49 8.11 3.17
N PRO A 273 -24.21 7.48 4.13
CA PRO A 273 -25.55 7.89 4.48
C PRO A 273 -25.62 9.36 4.94
N VAL A 274 -24.62 9.84 5.67
CA VAL A 274 -24.54 11.23 6.12
C VAL A 274 -24.23 12.14 4.95
N LEU A 275 -23.25 11.78 4.11
CA LEU A 275 -22.89 12.56 2.93
C LEU A 275 -24.08 12.74 1.97
N LEU A 276 -24.84 11.67 1.71
CA LEU A 276 -26.01 11.71 0.83
C LEU A 276 -27.16 12.56 1.36
N ARG A 277 -27.27 12.76 2.68
CA ARG A 277 -28.30 13.64 3.27
C ARG A 277 -28.07 15.12 2.93
N TYR A 278 -26.82 15.53 2.81
CA TYR A 278 -26.44 16.95 2.61
C TYR A 278 -25.88 17.24 1.21
N ALA A 279 -25.61 16.21 0.41
CA ALA A 279 -25.10 16.35 -0.94
C ALA A 279 -26.14 16.94 -1.90
N THR A 280 -25.91 18.17 -2.36
CA THR A 280 -26.61 18.74 -3.51
C THR A 280 -25.73 18.66 -4.75
N GLY A 281 -25.73 17.51 -5.44
CA GLY A 281 -24.98 17.27 -6.68
C GLY A 281 -23.84 16.24 -6.53
N THR A 282 -22.91 16.24 -7.48
CA THR A 282 -21.75 15.34 -7.46
C THR A 282 -20.80 15.73 -6.32
N VAL A 283 -20.62 14.84 -5.35
CA VAL A 283 -19.63 15.01 -4.29
C VAL A 283 -18.35 14.31 -4.72
N GLU A 284 -17.31 15.09 -5.01
CA GLU A 284 -15.97 14.55 -5.16
C GLU A 284 -15.43 14.22 -3.77
N VAL A 285 -15.22 12.93 -3.51
CA VAL A 285 -14.61 12.46 -2.27
C VAL A 285 -13.20 11.99 -2.58
N GLU A 286 -12.29 12.23 -1.65
CA GLU A 286 -10.90 11.81 -1.77
C GLU A 286 -10.78 10.29 -2.04
N PRO A 287 -9.97 9.88 -3.01
CA PRO A 287 -9.81 8.47 -3.36
C PRO A 287 -9.16 7.69 -2.22
N ILE A 288 -9.70 6.51 -1.93
CA ILE A 288 -9.09 5.59 -0.97
C ILE A 288 -8.01 4.80 -1.71
N VAL A 289 -6.76 4.96 -1.30
CA VAL A 289 -5.61 4.35 -1.96
C VAL A 289 -4.98 3.30 -1.04
N LEU A 290 -4.68 2.13 -1.60
CA LEU A 290 -3.86 1.14 -0.91
C LEU A 290 -2.41 1.62 -0.88
N HIS A 291 -1.98 2.18 0.26
CA HIS A 291 -0.62 2.64 0.46
C HIS A 291 0.23 1.57 1.14
N ILE A 292 1.28 1.10 0.44
CA ILE A 292 2.29 0.20 0.98
C ILE A 292 3.57 1.01 1.20
N ASP A 293 3.97 1.18 2.45
CA ASP A 293 5.16 1.97 2.79
C ASP A 293 6.42 1.21 2.35
N SER A 294 7.25 1.84 1.51
CA SER A 294 8.60 1.35 1.21
C SER A 294 9.59 1.94 2.21
N ASP A 295 10.18 1.11 3.07
CA ASP A 295 11.34 1.53 3.87
C ASP A 295 12.62 1.28 3.07
N ASP A 296 12.96 2.24 2.20
CA ASP A 296 14.15 2.20 1.36
C ASP A 296 15.45 2.09 2.17
N ALA A 297 15.47 2.59 3.42
CA ALA A 297 16.62 2.46 4.29
C ALA A 297 16.77 1.01 4.80
N LEU A 298 15.65 0.39 5.18
CA LEU A 298 15.59 -1.03 5.56
C LEU A 298 15.99 -1.93 4.40
N LEU A 299 15.44 -1.71 3.20
CA LEU A 299 15.77 -2.51 2.02
C LEU A 299 17.26 -2.40 1.65
N ARG A 300 17.83 -1.19 1.69
CA ARG A 300 19.28 -0.99 1.51
C ARG A 300 20.11 -1.69 2.59
N ARG A 301 19.62 -1.74 3.84
CA ARG A 301 20.30 -2.43 4.95
C ARG A 301 20.30 -3.94 4.72
N ILE A 302 19.17 -4.52 4.33
CA ILE A 302 19.03 -5.94 3.99
C ILE A 302 19.99 -6.32 2.86
N VAL A 303 19.94 -5.61 1.72
CA VAL A 303 20.82 -5.88 0.56
C VAL A 303 22.30 -5.78 0.95
N LYS A 304 22.67 -4.80 1.78
CA LYS A 304 24.04 -4.65 2.27
C LYS A 304 24.48 -5.82 3.16
N GLN A 305 23.58 -6.39 3.96
CA GLN A 305 23.87 -7.55 4.81
C GLN A 305 23.98 -8.83 3.98
N ILE A 306 23.10 -9.03 2.98
CA ILE A 306 23.17 -10.15 2.04
C ILE A 306 24.52 -10.16 1.31
N ASN A 307 24.98 -9.01 0.79
CA ASN A 307 26.26 -8.91 0.08
C ASN A 307 27.50 -9.19 0.95
N LYS A 308 27.36 -9.27 2.27
CA LYS A 308 28.44 -9.64 3.21
C LYS A 308 28.43 -11.12 3.55
N ILE A 309 27.41 -11.86 3.11
CA ILE A 309 27.36 -13.30 3.29
C ILE A 309 28.42 -13.91 2.36
N PRO A 310 29.29 -14.81 2.86
CA PRO A 310 30.30 -15.45 2.03
C PRO A 310 29.63 -16.26 0.91
N ASN A 311 29.95 -15.94 -0.34
CA ASN A 311 29.72 -16.85 -1.46
C ASN A 311 30.84 -17.89 -1.38
N ASN A 312 30.52 -19.11 -0.97
CA ASN A 312 31.47 -20.22 -1.09
C ASN A 312 31.59 -20.64 -2.55
#